data_AF-A0A853IJT1-F1
#
_entry.id   AF-A0A853IJT1-F1
#
_cell.length_a   1.000
_cell.length_b   1.000
_cell.length_c   1.000
_cell.angle_alpha   90.00
_cell.angle_beta   90.00
_cell.angle_gamma   90.00
#
_symmetry.space_group_name_H-M   'P 1'
#
loop_
_entity.id
_entity.type
_entity.pdbx_description
1 polymer ?
#
loop_
_entity_poly.entity_id
_entity_poly.type
_entity_poly.pdbx_seq_one_letter_code
_entity_poly.pdbx_strand_id
1 'polypeptide(L)'
;MWFLARRILRDLRHAGFADDEAQAVRQTPAMWAQLADFHRQGGCIERVEAAFSAATGQPGLIRFFHPPAPAVCTHATFGSLAHELGHALLFPPQWQPAASFADAQAYARSRELGEAHAWFNQYRLCRAKVGGAPESSQVQWIENDEDFGTRPVDLFARIAEREAAGWHEARILDELAVLNANMFPSGMGEGNFKTYGQCNRWEWLQATQPPGSPFRRFIAQLPRAPNADDQKLLMKFNLFTPVAALPASGADPLAPLAAALGGVATRGDLPALYALACDTVPGARPGVAWACARAGGAAPPAQA
;
A
#
# COMPACT_ATOMS: atom_id res chain seq x y z
N MET A 1 -34.56 11.51 -3.52
CA MET A 1 -33.99 10.48 -2.60
C MET A 1 -34.29 9.04 -3.01
N TRP A 2 -35.53 8.67 -3.37
CA TRP A 2 -35.88 7.28 -3.71
C TRP A 2 -35.16 6.68 -4.92
N PHE A 3 -34.96 7.46 -5.99
CA PHE A 3 -34.22 7.03 -7.18
C PHE A 3 -32.75 6.69 -6.88
N LEU A 4 -32.09 7.49 -6.03
CA LEU A 4 -30.70 7.25 -5.63
C LEU A 4 -30.56 5.95 -4.83
N ALA A 5 -31.46 5.72 -3.86
CA ALA A 5 -31.45 4.49 -3.07
C ALA A 5 -31.65 3.23 -3.93
N ARG A 6 -32.57 3.30 -4.90
CA ARG A 6 -32.80 2.21 -5.86
C ARG A 6 -31.58 1.95 -6.74
N ARG A 7 -30.92 3.01 -7.21
CA ARG A 7 -29.68 2.90 -8.00
C ARG A 7 -28.59 2.20 -7.19
N ILE A 8 -28.30 2.66 -5.97
CA ILE A 8 -27.26 2.09 -5.12
C ILE A 8 -27.49 0.59 -4.90
N LEU A 9 -28.70 0.19 -4.49
CA LEU A 9 -29.00 -1.23 -4.24
C LEU A 9 -28.95 -2.09 -5.50
N ARG A 10 -29.32 -1.52 -6.66
CA ARG A 10 -29.14 -2.20 -7.94
C ARG A 10 -27.67 -2.42 -8.23
N ASP A 11 -26.85 -1.37 -8.10
CA ASP A 11 -25.43 -1.41 -8.43
C ASP A 11 -24.69 -2.40 -7.50
N LEU A 12 -25.01 -2.45 -6.19
CA LEU A 12 -24.49 -3.46 -5.26
C LEU A 12 -24.85 -4.89 -5.67
N ARG A 13 -26.11 -5.16 -6.03
CA ARG A 13 -26.50 -6.50 -6.52
C ARG A 13 -25.79 -6.87 -7.81
N HIS A 14 -25.61 -5.93 -8.74
CA HIS A 14 -24.88 -6.18 -9.99
C HIS A 14 -23.40 -6.44 -9.72
N ALA A 15 -22.82 -5.77 -8.72
CA ALA A 15 -21.49 -6.00 -8.18
C ALA A 15 -21.35 -7.30 -7.40
N GLY A 16 -22.42 -8.11 -7.29
CA GLY A 16 -22.37 -9.46 -6.73
C GLY A 16 -22.49 -9.55 -5.21
N PHE A 17 -22.95 -8.48 -4.55
CA PHE A 17 -23.22 -8.51 -3.11
C PHE A 17 -24.38 -9.47 -2.81
N ALA A 18 -24.21 -10.28 -1.78
CA ALA A 18 -25.29 -11.08 -1.20
C ALA A 18 -26.36 -10.15 -0.59
N ASP A 19 -27.61 -10.64 -0.49
CA ASP A 19 -28.74 -9.84 -0.03
C ASP A 19 -28.57 -9.34 1.40
N ASP A 20 -27.96 -10.14 2.28
CA ASP A 20 -27.66 -9.79 3.67
C ASP A 20 -26.58 -8.70 3.76
N GLU A 21 -25.52 -8.80 2.97
CA GLU A 21 -24.48 -7.77 2.86
C GLU A 21 -25.04 -6.45 2.30
N ALA A 22 -25.85 -6.51 1.23
CA ALA A 22 -26.51 -5.33 0.68
C ALA A 22 -27.50 -4.69 1.67
N GLN A 23 -28.16 -5.50 2.48
CA GLN A 23 -29.05 -5.03 3.53
C GLN A 23 -28.27 -4.39 4.69
N ALA A 24 -27.14 -4.97 5.10
CA ALA A 24 -26.25 -4.38 6.11
C ALA A 24 -25.73 -3.00 5.67
N VAL A 25 -25.34 -2.86 4.39
CA VAL A 25 -24.95 -1.56 3.79
C VAL A 25 -26.09 -0.54 3.91
N ARG A 26 -27.32 -0.93 3.59
CA ARG A 26 -28.49 -0.05 3.65
C ARG A 26 -28.87 0.35 5.08
N GLN A 27 -28.76 -0.57 6.03
CA GLN A 27 -29.20 -0.38 7.41
C GLN A 27 -28.17 0.34 8.27
N THR A 28 -26.89 0.36 7.86
CA THR A 28 -25.82 1.05 8.57
C THR A 28 -25.76 2.53 8.15
N PRO A 29 -26.18 3.50 8.98
CA PRO A 29 -26.36 4.88 8.54
C PRO A 29 -25.06 5.55 8.06
N ALA A 30 -23.94 5.29 8.74
CA ALA A 30 -22.63 5.85 8.37
C ALA A 30 -22.15 5.35 7.01
N MET A 31 -22.28 4.05 6.75
CA MET A 31 -21.97 3.43 5.45
C MET A 31 -22.86 4.01 4.36
N TRP A 32 -24.18 4.03 4.59
CA TRP A 32 -25.14 4.53 3.62
C TRP A 32 -24.91 6.01 3.28
N ALA A 33 -24.54 6.83 4.27
CA ALA A 33 -24.22 8.23 4.07
C ALA A 33 -23.01 8.42 3.12
N GLN A 34 -21.90 7.70 3.36
CA GLN A 34 -20.72 7.74 2.50
C GLN A 34 -21.02 7.25 1.09
N LEU A 35 -21.71 6.11 0.96
CA LEU A 35 -22.05 5.54 -0.33
C LEU A 35 -23.00 6.45 -1.13
N ALA A 36 -23.99 7.05 -0.46
CA ALA A 36 -24.87 8.02 -1.10
C ALA A 36 -24.11 9.26 -1.55
N ASP A 37 -23.11 9.70 -0.79
CA ASP A 37 -22.25 10.83 -1.17
C ASP A 37 -21.39 10.50 -2.40
N PHE A 38 -20.74 9.35 -2.41
CA PHE A 38 -20.00 8.83 -3.56
C PHE A 38 -20.85 8.84 -4.85
N HIS A 39 -22.08 8.32 -4.80
CA HIS A 39 -22.97 8.34 -5.96
C HIS A 39 -23.48 9.74 -6.34
N ARG A 40 -23.65 10.66 -5.38
CA ARG A 40 -24.01 12.06 -5.68
C ARG A 40 -22.89 12.78 -6.42
N GLN A 41 -21.63 12.45 -6.13
CA GLN A 41 -20.46 12.94 -6.84
C GLN A 41 -20.26 12.27 -8.22
N GLY A 42 -21.22 11.45 -8.68
CA GLY A 42 -21.15 10.76 -9.96
C GLY A 42 -20.54 9.36 -9.88
N GLY A 43 -20.21 8.88 -8.68
CA GLY A 43 -19.61 7.56 -8.45
C GLY A 43 -20.40 6.39 -9.01
N CYS A 44 -19.68 5.36 -9.44
CA CYS A 44 -20.21 4.11 -9.96
C CYS A 44 -19.62 2.90 -9.21
N ILE A 45 -20.42 1.86 -9.02
CA ILE A 45 -19.97 0.55 -8.56
C ILE A 45 -20.19 -0.43 -9.70
N GLU A 46 -19.14 -1.17 -10.09
CA GLU A 46 -19.14 -2.06 -11.23
C GLU A 46 -18.65 -3.47 -10.87
N ARG A 47 -19.19 -4.45 -11.59
CA ARG A 47 -18.66 -5.81 -11.64
C ARG A 47 -17.71 -5.93 -12.83
N VAL A 48 -16.55 -6.55 -12.61
CA VAL A 48 -15.59 -6.89 -13.66
C VAL A 48 -15.35 -8.40 -13.63
N GLU A 49 -15.59 -9.09 -14.75
CA GLU A 49 -15.20 -10.50 -14.87
C GLU A 49 -13.67 -10.61 -14.91
N ALA A 50 -13.09 -11.44 -14.05
CA ALA A 50 -11.66 -11.65 -13.92
C ALA A 50 -11.35 -13.09 -13.54
N ALA A 51 -10.08 -13.51 -13.55
CA ALA A 51 -9.70 -14.85 -13.08
C ALA A 51 -9.58 -14.95 -11.54
N PHE A 52 -9.74 -13.84 -10.84
CA PHE A 52 -9.50 -13.69 -9.40
C PHE A 52 -10.62 -12.88 -8.75
N SER A 53 -10.72 -12.94 -7.42
CA SER A 53 -11.56 -12.06 -6.63
C SER A 53 -10.73 -10.95 -6.01
N ALA A 54 -11.18 -9.70 -6.17
CA ALA A 54 -10.59 -8.51 -5.57
C ALA A 54 -11.60 -7.36 -5.58
N ALA A 55 -11.28 -6.26 -4.92
CA ALA A 55 -11.96 -4.98 -5.09
C ALA A 55 -10.93 -3.87 -5.31
N THR A 56 -11.32 -2.81 -6.01
CA THR A 56 -10.54 -1.57 -6.09
C THR A 56 -11.45 -0.36 -6.12
N GLY A 57 -11.09 0.67 -5.38
CA GLY A 57 -11.80 1.93 -5.27
C GLY A 57 -10.91 3.09 -5.67
N GLN A 58 -11.43 3.99 -6.50
CA GLN A 58 -10.80 5.25 -6.86
C GLN A 58 -11.90 6.33 -6.96
N PRO A 59 -11.56 7.62 -7.02
CA PRO A 59 -12.55 8.68 -7.15
C PRO A 59 -13.47 8.41 -8.36
N GLY A 60 -14.78 8.42 -8.09
CA GLY A 60 -15.81 8.17 -9.10
C GLY A 60 -16.03 6.70 -9.50
N LEU A 61 -15.21 5.74 -9.05
CA LEU A 61 -15.36 4.34 -9.49
C LEU A 61 -14.86 3.31 -8.48
N ILE A 62 -15.72 2.35 -8.14
CA ILE A 62 -15.37 1.16 -7.37
C ILE A 62 -15.67 -0.08 -8.22
N ARG A 63 -14.73 -1.02 -8.29
CA ARG A 63 -14.85 -2.26 -9.07
C ARG A 63 -14.72 -3.47 -8.15
N PHE A 64 -15.57 -4.46 -8.38
CA PHE A 64 -15.48 -5.79 -7.78
C PHE A 64 -15.14 -6.80 -8.88
N PHE A 65 -14.01 -7.49 -8.72
CA PHE A 65 -13.52 -8.48 -9.68
C PHE A 65 -14.09 -9.85 -9.33
N HIS A 66 -14.74 -10.48 -10.30
CA HIS A 66 -15.47 -11.73 -10.13
C HIS A 66 -14.80 -12.87 -10.88
N PRO A 67 -14.39 -13.94 -10.17
CA PRO A 67 -13.96 -15.17 -10.82
C PRO A 67 -15.16 -15.89 -11.48
N PRO A 68 -14.95 -16.64 -12.58
CA PRO A 68 -16.00 -17.44 -13.18
C PRO A 68 -16.46 -18.55 -12.22
N ALA A 69 -17.72 -18.96 -12.34
CA ALA A 69 -18.26 -20.07 -11.58
C ALA A 69 -17.41 -21.35 -11.77
N PRO A 70 -17.24 -22.19 -10.72
CA PRO A 70 -17.93 -22.16 -9.43
C PRO A 70 -17.26 -21.29 -8.35
N ALA A 71 -16.19 -20.56 -8.67
CA ALA A 71 -15.53 -19.71 -7.70
C ALA A 71 -16.45 -18.53 -7.30
N VAL A 72 -16.46 -18.21 -6.01
CA VAL A 72 -17.28 -17.12 -5.46
C VAL A 72 -16.43 -15.86 -5.34
N CYS A 73 -17.03 -14.70 -5.60
CA CYS A 73 -16.38 -13.42 -5.27
C CYS A 73 -16.41 -13.22 -3.76
N THR A 74 -15.25 -13.37 -3.12
CA THR A 74 -15.10 -13.19 -1.67
C THR A 74 -15.00 -11.73 -1.25
N HIS A 75 -14.86 -10.80 -2.20
CA HIS A 75 -14.66 -9.38 -1.94
C HIS A 75 -15.93 -8.53 -2.14
N ALA A 76 -17.05 -9.10 -2.58
CA ALA A 76 -18.32 -8.38 -2.66
C ALA A 76 -19.00 -8.32 -1.27
N THR A 77 -18.34 -7.67 -0.31
CA THR A 77 -18.72 -7.63 1.11
C THR A 77 -18.78 -6.19 1.63
N PHE A 78 -19.46 -6.00 2.76
CA PHE A 78 -19.56 -4.72 3.46
C PHE A 78 -18.18 -4.16 3.80
N GLY A 79 -17.26 -4.97 4.33
CA GLY A 79 -15.92 -4.50 4.68
C GLY A 79 -15.10 -4.10 3.47
N SER A 80 -15.11 -4.89 2.40
CA SER A 80 -14.44 -4.49 1.15
C SER A 80 -15.02 -3.20 0.61
N LEU A 81 -16.35 -3.02 0.61
CA LEU A 81 -16.95 -1.74 0.20
C LEU A 81 -16.53 -0.59 1.12
N ALA A 82 -16.49 -0.80 2.44
CA ALA A 82 -16.05 0.20 3.40
C ALA A 82 -14.60 0.64 3.13
N HIS A 83 -13.74 -0.32 2.84
CA HIS A 83 -12.35 -0.10 2.47
C HIS A 83 -12.25 0.72 1.16
N GLU A 84 -12.92 0.27 0.10
CA GLU A 84 -12.87 0.96 -1.21
C GLU A 84 -13.49 2.37 -1.19
N LEU A 85 -14.52 2.60 -0.37
CA LEU A 85 -15.04 3.94 -0.14
C LEU A 85 -14.02 4.84 0.55
N GLY A 86 -13.20 4.28 1.45
CA GLY A 86 -12.10 5.00 2.07
C GLY A 86 -11.08 5.48 1.03
N HIS A 87 -10.70 4.61 0.08
CA HIS A 87 -9.86 5.01 -1.06
C HIS A 87 -10.50 6.08 -1.95
N ALA A 88 -11.78 5.92 -2.26
CA ALA A 88 -12.49 6.77 -3.20
C ALA A 88 -12.77 8.18 -2.66
N LEU A 89 -12.99 8.32 -1.34
CA LEU A 89 -13.50 9.55 -0.74
C LEU A 89 -12.51 10.29 0.17
N LEU A 90 -11.69 9.57 0.95
CA LEU A 90 -11.05 10.18 2.12
C LEU A 90 -9.67 10.76 1.85
N PHE A 91 -8.93 10.22 0.88
CA PHE A 91 -7.61 10.73 0.53
C PHE A 91 -7.37 10.78 -0.98
N PRO A 92 -8.05 11.67 -1.74
CA PRO A 92 -7.84 11.83 -3.18
C PRO A 92 -6.40 12.06 -3.64
N PRO A 93 -5.49 12.70 -2.87
CA PRO A 93 -4.10 12.89 -3.28
C PRO A 93 -3.34 11.59 -3.62
N GLN A 94 -3.76 10.43 -3.11
CA GLN A 94 -3.13 9.14 -3.46
C GLN A 94 -3.24 8.82 -4.96
N TRP A 95 -4.18 9.42 -5.70
CA TRP A 95 -4.43 9.11 -7.12
C TRP A 95 -3.66 10.01 -8.08
N GLN A 96 -2.90 10.98 -7.58
CA GLN A 96 -2.08 11.84 -8.42
C GLN A 96 -0.95 11.03 -9.08
N PRO A 97 -0.57 11.35 -10.33
CA PRO A 97 0.51 10.65 -11.02
C PRO A 97 1.86 10.94 -10.34
N ALA A 98 2.83 10.04 -10.49
CA ALA A 98 4.16 10.15 -9.89
C ALA A 98 4.85 11.50 -10.16
N ALA A 99 4.68 12.04 -11.37
CA ALA A 99 5.25 13.34 -11.78
C ALA A 99 4.69 14.55 -11.00
N SER A 100 3.58 14.41 -10.28
CA SER A 100 3.01 15.47 -9.44
C SER A 100 3.73 15.62 -8.09
N PHE A 101 4.67 14.73 -7.76
CA PHE A 101 5.38 14.71 -6.49
C PHE A 101 6.84 15.09 -6.67
N ALA A 102 7.38 15.85 -5.70
CA ALA A 102 8.75 16.33 -5.73
C ALA A 102 9.79 15.20 -5.66
N ASP A 103 9.47 14.11 -4.95
CA ASP A 103 10.36 12.96 -4.79
C ASP A 103 9.58 11.64 -4.56
N ALA A 104 10.32 10.52 -4.61
CA ALA A 104 9.80 9.18 -4.36
C ALA A 104 9.17 9.00 -2.98
N GLN A 105 9.66 9.70 -1.95
CA GLN A 105 9.16 9.58 -0.58
C GLN A 105 7.79 10.26 -0.47
N ALA A 106 7.62 11.45 -1.05
CA ALA A 106 6.34 12.15 -1.09
C ALA A 106 5.28 11.36 -1.87
N TYR A 107 5.66 10.79 -3.02
CA TYR A 107 4.77 9.92 -3.80
C TYR A 107 4.33 8.68 -3.00
N ALA A 108 5.30 7.94 -2.47
CA ALA A 108 5.01 6.74 -1.70
C ALA A 108 4.19 7.05 -0.45
N ARG A 109 4.50 8.13 0.27
CA ARG A 109 3.75 8.56 1.45
C ARG A 109 2.29 8.86 1.13
N SER A 110 2.02 9.50 0.00
CA SER A 110 0.64 9.78 -0.44
C SER A 110 -0.16 8.50 -0.66
N ARG A 111 0.45 7.50 -1.32
CA ARG A 111 -0.15 6.16 -1.49
C ARG A 111 -0.33 5.43 -0.16
N GLU A 112 0.67 5.51 0.71
CA GLU A 112 0.67 4.88 2.03
C GLU A 112 -0.46 5.42 2.93
N LEU A 113 -0.64 6.74 2.94
CA LEU A 113 -1.75 7.41 3.63
C LEU A 113 -3.12 7.06 3.02
N GLY A 114 -3.18 6.90 1.70
CA GLY A 114 -4.39 6.47 1.01
C GLY A 114 -4.96 5.15 1.54
N GLU A 115 -4.11 4.14 1.68
CA GLU A 115 -4.46 2.85 2.30
C GLU A 115 -4.79 3.00 3.79
N ALA A 116 -4.01 3.83 4.53
CA ALA A 116 -4.27 4.08 5.95
C ALA A 116 -5.68 4.64 6.18
N HIS A 117 -6.11 5.57 5.33
CA HIS A 117 -7.48 6.08 5.32
C HIS A 117 -8.50 4.99 4.97
N ALA A 118 -8.19 4.10 4.03
CA ALA A 118 -9.05 2.97 3.67
C ALA A 118 -9.27 2.00 4.83
N TRP A 119 -8.20 1.56 5.51
CA TRP A 119 -8.29 0.70 6.69
C TRP A 119 -9.01 1.36 7.85
N PHE A 120 -8.73 2.63 8.11
CA PHE A 120 -9.37 3.37 9.20
C PHE A 120 -10.87 3.57 8.94
N ASN A 121 -11.26 3.79 7.68
CA ASN A 121 -12.67 3.82 7.28
C ASN A 121 -13.33 2.45 7.43
N GLN A 122 -12.68 1.39 6.95
CA GLN A 122 -13.15 0.02 7.09
C GLN A 122 -13.41 -0.33 8.55
N TYR A 123 -12.44 -0.07 9.43
CA TYR A 123 -12.56 -0.28 10.88
C TYR A 123 -13.79 0.43 11.45
N ARG A 124 -13.94 1.73 11.19
CA ARG A 124 -15.06 2.54 11.73
C ARG A 124 -16.40 2.03 11.24
N LEU A 125 -16.53 1.72 9.95
CA LEU A 125 -17.78 1.25 9.37
C LEU A 125 -18.11 -0.18 9.81
N CYS A 126 -17.12 -1.08 9.91
CA CYS A 126 -17.32 -2.44 10.42
C CYS A 126 -17.78 -2.42 11.88
N ARG A 127 -17.22 -1.54 12.73
CA ARG A 127 -17.71 -1.33 14.11
C ARG A 127 -19.14 -0.79 14.17
N ALA A 128 -19.54 0.00 13.18
CA ALA A 128 -20.89 0.56 13.08
C ALA A 128 -21.87 -0.36 12.33
N LYS A 129 -21.44 -1.54 11.84
CA LYS A 129 -22.24 -2.45 11.01
C LYS A 129 -23.51 -2.86 11.76
N VAL A 130 -24.66 -2.64 11.12
CA VAL A 130 -25.96 -3.12 11.57
C VAL A 130 -26.32 -4.38 10.77
N GLY A 131 -26.55 -5.48 11.49
CA GLY A 131 -26.85 -6.77 10.90
C GLY A 131 -25.61 -7.60 10.58
N GLY A 132 -25.70 -8.91 10.79
CA GLY A 132 -24.56 -9.84 10.71
C GLY A 132 -23.53 -9.62 11.82
N ALA A 133 -22.49 -10.46 11.84
CA ALA A 133 -21.33 -10.21 12.68
C ALA A 133 -20.43 -9.15 12.02
N PRO A 134 -19.94 -8.14 12.77
CA PRO A 134 -18.95 -7.23 12.25
C PRO A 134 -17.63 -7.97 11.99
N GLU A 135 -16.88 -7.54 10.98
CA GLU A 135 -15.49 -7.97 10.80
C GLU A 135 -14.69 -7.55 12.03
N SER A 136 -14.12 -8.53 12.72
CA SER A 136 -13.44 -8.32 14.01
C SER A 136 -11.94 -8.09 13.90
N SER A 137 -11.34 -8.40 12.75
CA SER A 137 -9.88 -8.37 12.57
C SER A 137 -9.51 -8.11 11.12
N GLN A 138 -8.42 -7.40 10.91
CA GLN A 138 -7.78 -7.20 9.61
C GLN A 138 -6.29 -7.48 9.77
N VAL A 139 -5.90 -8.75 9.59
CA VAL A 139 -4.52 -9.19 9.81
C VAL A 139 -3.70 -9.03 8.54
N GLN A 140 -2.59 -8.30 8.64
CA GLN A 140 -1.63 -8.09 7.56
C GLN A 140 -0.25 -8.60 7.97
N TRP A 141 0.50 -9.15 7.01
CA TRP A 141 1.91 -9.48 7.21
C TRP A 141 2.76 -8.25 6.89
N ILE A 142 3.50 -7.78 7.90
CA ILE A 142 4.32 -6.57 7.83
C ILE A 142 5.78 -6.99 7.89
N GLU A 143 6.57 -6.55 6.91
CA GLU A 143 8.03 -6.72 6.92
C GLU A 143 8.67 -5.91 8.06
N ASN A 144 9.67 -6.48 8.73
CA ASN A 144 10.47 -5.76 9.72
C ASN A 144 11.30 -4.65 9.03
N ASP A 145 11.75 -3.63 9.73
CA ASP A 145 12.63 -2.62 9.10
C ASP A 145 14.07 -3.14 8.98
N GLU A 146 14.54 -3.87 9.98
CA GLU A 146 15.92 -4.30 10.16
C GLU A 146 16.31 -5.48 9.27
N ASP A 147 15.35 -6.28 8.82
CA ASP A 147 15.58 -7.47 8.00
C ASP A 147 14.40 -7.76 7.06
N PHE A 148 14.42 -8.90 6.36
CA PHE A 148 13.35 -9.36 5.48
C PHE A 148 12.32 -10.27 6.18
N GLY A 149 12.42 -10.42 7.50
CA GLY A 149 11.45 -11.13 8.31
C GLY A 149 10.11 -10.40 8.34
N THR A 150 9.04 -11.12 8.70
CA THR A 150 7.69 -10.57 8.73
C THR A 150 7.00 -10.90 10.05
N ARG A 151 6.05 -10.05 10.43
CA ARG A 151 5.19 -10.24 11.59
C ARG A 151 3.72 -9.99 11.23
N PRO A 152 2.77 -10.77 11.77
CA PRO A 152 1.36 -10.49 11.62
C PRO A 152 0.98 -9.28 12.48
N VAL A 153 0.17 -8.38 11.93
CA VAL A 153 -0.40 -7.23 12.64
C VAL A 153 -1.89 -7.18 12.35
N ASP A 154 -2.72 -7.27 13.40
CA ASP A 154 -4.14 -6.95 13.28
C ASP A 154 -4.33 -5.43 13.34
N LEU A 155 -4.67 -4.85 12.19
CA LEU A 155 -4.85 -3.41 12.04
C LEU A 155 -6.04 -2.89 12.84
N PHE A 156 -7.12 -3.65 12.96
CA PHE A 156 -8.31 -3.21 13.70
C PHE A 156 -8.03 -3.19 15.20
N ALA A 157 -7.37 -4.22 15.72
CA ALA A 157 -6.94 -4.25 17.12
C ALA A 157 -5.96 -3.10 17.41
N ARG A 158 -5.02 -2.84 16.49
CA ARG A 158 -4.08 -1.73 16.61
C ARG A 158 -4.79 -0.38 16.67
N ILE A 159 -5.74 -0.13 15.76
CA ILE A 159 -6.53 1.11 15.76
C ILE A 159 -7.28 1.27 17.08
N ALA A 160 -7.98 0.22 17.54
CA ALA A 160 -8.72 0.25 18.79
C ALA A 160 -7.83 0.55 20.01
N GLU A 161 -6.63 -0.04 20.05
CA GLU A 161 -5.62 0.24 21.07
C GLU A 161 -5.21 1.72 21.08
N ARG A 162 -4.99 2.33 19.90
CA ARG A 162 -4.62 3.75 19.79
C ARG A 162 -5.75 4.70 20.15
N GLU A 163 -6.99 4.39 19.74
CA GLU A 163 -8.17 5.15 20.16
C GLU A 163 -8.35 5.11 21.69
N ALA A 164 -8.19 3.94 22.32
CA ALA A 164 -8.27 3.79 23.77
C ALA A 164 -7.14 4.54 24.51
N ALA A 165 -5.96 4.66 23.89
CA ALA A 165 -4.85 5.45 24.37
C ALA A 165 -5.02 6.97 24.13
N GLY A 166 -6.15 7.42 23.56
CA GLY A 166 -6.43 8.84 23.32
C GLY A 166 -5.62 9.45 22.17
N TRP A 167 -5.10 8.65 21.25
CA TRP A 167 -4.37 9.18 20.09
C TRP A 167 -5.31 9.95 19.16
N HIS A 168 -4.83 11.08 18.65
CA HIS A 168 -5.52 11.81 17.59
C HIS A 168 -5.50 11.03 16.28
N GLU A 169 -6.54 11.19 15.47
CA GLU A 169 -6.73 10.51 14.18
C GLU A 169 -5.50 10.63 13.26
N ALA A 170 -4.93 11.83 13.12
CA ALA A 170 -3.75 12.04 12.29
C ALA A 170 -2.58 11.14 12.69
N ARG A 171 -2.36 10.93 13.99
CA ARG A 171 -1.31 10.07 14.51
C ARG A 171 -1.58 8.58 14.23
N ILE A 172 -2.84 8.17 14.29
CA ILE A 172 -3.25 6.80 13.96
C ILE A 172 -3.02 6.54 12.46
N LEU A 173 -3.47 7.46 11.61
CA LEU A 173 -3.26 7.39 10.16
C LEU A 173 -1.76 7.36 9.82
N ASP A 174 -0.94 8.13 10.54
CA ASP A 174 0.50 8.13 10.32
C ASP A 174 1.14 6.77 10.65
N GLU A 175 0.75 6.13 11.75
CA GLU A 175 1.19 4.78 12.12
C GLU A 175 0.72 3.74 11.11
N LEU A 176 -0.55 3.80 10.70
CA LEU A 176 -1.10 2.90 9.68
C LEU A 176 -0.37 3.03 8.34
N ALA A 177 -0.02 4.26 7.93
CA ALA A 177 0.73 4.47 6.69
C ALA A 177 2.16 3.92 6.78
N VAL A 178 2.79 3.97 7.96
CA VAL A 178 4.08 3.30 8.20
C VAL A 178 3.94 1.78 8.11
N LEU A 179 2.88 1.20 8.69
CA LEU A 179 2.60 -0.22 8.53
C LEU A 179 2.36 -0.59 7.06
N ASN A 180 1.60 0.22 6.31
CA ASN A 180 1.38 0.00 4.88
C ASN A 180 2.69 0.03 4.07
N ALA A 181 3.62 0.94 4.39
CA ALA A 181 4.92 1.00 3.73
C ALA A 181 5.67 -0.35 3.75
N ASN A 182 5.45 -1.15 4.81
CA ASN A 182 6.05 -2.46 5.02
C ASN A 182 5.08 -3.65 4.75
N MET A 183 3.86 -3.41 4.28
CA MET A 183 2.87 -4.43 3.95
C MET A 183 3.10 -4.97 2.52
N PHE A 184 2.78 -6.24 2.25
CA PHE A 184 2.93 -6.83 0.91
C PHE A 184 1.66 -6.63 0.06
N PRO A 185 1.76 -6.10 -1.18
CA PRO A 185 0.58 -5.89 -2.01
C PRO A 185 -0.07 -7.22 -2.38
N SER A 186 -1.40 -7.27 -2.34
CA SER A 186 -2.19 -8.40 -2.85
C SER A 186 -1.94 -8.63 -4.34
N GLY A 187 -1.74 -9.89 -4.75
CA GLY A 187 -1.75 -10.27 -6.17
C GLY A 187 -0.45 -10.07 -6.95
N MET A 188 0.68 -9.79 -6.31
CA MET A 188 1.96 -9.51 -6.99
C MET A 188 2.70 -10.73 -7.58
N GLY A 189 2.02 -11.87 -7.75
CA GLY A 189 2.58 -13.10 -8.34
C GLY A 189 3.63 -13.80 -7.46
N GLU A 190 3.88 -15.08 -7.71
CA GLU A 190 4.94 -15.82 -7.03
C GLU A 190 6.31 -15.14 -7.27
N GLY A 191 7.04 -14.84 -6.20
CA GLY A 191 8.41 -14.33 -6.25
C GLY A 191 8.59 -12.80 -6.18
N ASN A 192 7.51 -12.01 -6.10
CA ASN A 192 7.64 -10.58 -5.81
C ASN A 192 7.44 -10.31 -4.31
N PHE A 193 8.55 -10.17 -3.59
CA PHE A 193 8.55 -9.95 -2.15
C PHE A 193 8.63 -8.46 -1.78
N LYS A 194 8.34 -7.53 -2.69
CA LYS A 194 8.40 -6.10 -2.36
C LYS A 194 7.18 -5.68 -1.56
N THR A 195 7.40 -4.83 -0.57
CA THR A 195 6.32 -4.16 0.17
C THR A 195 5.69 -3.04 -0.67
N TYR A 196 4.53 -2.54 -0.26
CA TYR A 196 3.80 -1.46 -0.91
C TYR A 196 4.67 -0.19 -1.02
N GLY A 197 5.36 0.16 0.07
CA GLY A 197 6.30 1.28 0.09
C GLY A 197 7.48 1.10 -0.87
N GLN A 198 8.01 -0.12 -1.00
CA GLN A 198 9.08 -0.43 -1.94
C GLN A 198 8.59 -0.34 -3.39
N CYS A 199 7.39 -0.85 -3.68
CA CYS A 199 6.76 -0.76 -5.00
C CYS A 199 6.55 0.70 -5.43
N ASN A 200 5.99 1.54 -4.56
CA ASN A 200 5.70 2.94 -4.89
C ASN A 200 6.97 3.76 -5.17
N ARG A 201 8.02 3.58 -4.35
CA ARG A 201 9.31 4.27 -4.56
C ARG A 201 9.97 3.84 -5.87
N TRP A 202 9.93 2.54 -6.15
CA TRP A 202 10.43 1.99 -7.40
C TRP A 202 9.67 2.53 -8.62
N GLU A 203 8.34 2.56 -8.56
CA GLU A 203 7.48 3.13 -9.61
C GLU A 203 7.83 4.60 -9.89
N TRP A 204 7.95 5.41 -8.85
CA TRP A 204 8.32 6.82 -9.01
C TRP A 204 9.69 6.99 -9.68
N LEU A 205 10.69 6.21 -9.25
CA LEU A 205 12.03 6.24 -9.83
C LEU A 205 11.99 5.87 -11.33
N GLN A 206 11.23 4.85 -11.69
CA GLN A 206 11.08 4.46 -13.10
C GLN A 206 10.36 5.54 -13.93
N ALA A 207 9.34 6.19 -13.37
CA ALA A 207 8.52 7.15 -14.10
C ALA A 207 9.20 8.51 -14.29
N THR A 208 10.02 8.96 -13.32
CA THR A 208 10.43 10.37 -13.23
C THR A 208 11.93 10.60 -13.43
N GLN A 209 12.78 9.58 -13.25
CA GLN A 209 14.23 9.80 -13.24
C GLN A 209 14.77 10.03 -14.66
N PRO A 210 15.43 11.18 -14.91
CA PRO A 210 15.95 11.52 -16.23
C PRO A 210 17.19 10.68 -16.58
N PRO A 211 17.55 10.58 -17.88
CA PRO A 211 18.82 10.01 -18.31
C PRO A 211 20.01 10.62 -17.55
N GLY A 212 20.99 9.81 -17.17
CA GLY A 212 22.18 10.26 -16.43
C GLY A 212 21.99 10.45 -14.92
N SER A 213 20.77 10.38 -14.39
CA SER A 213 20.53 10.33 -12.94
C SER A 213 21.26 9.14 -12.27
N PRO A 214 21.58 9.20 -10.97
CA PRO A 214 22.20 8.08 -10.25
C PRO A 214 21.45 6.75 -10.43
N PHE A 215 20.11 6.79 -10.36
CA PHE A 215 19.27 5.62 -10.63
C PHE A 215 19.50 5.06 -12.04
N ARG A 216 19.40 5.89 -13.09
CA ARG A 216 19.59 5.42 -14.48
C ARG A 216 21.01 4.93 -14.74
N ARG A 217 22.02 5.57 -14.16
CA ARG A 217 23.42 5.13 -14.26
C ARG A 217 23.63 3.78 -13.60
N PHE A 218 23.09 3.56 -12.41
CA PHE A 218 23.18 2.27 -11.72
C PHE A 218 22.52 1.16 -12.54
N ILE A 219 21.30 1.38 -13.06
CA ILE A 219 20.62 0.40 -13.91
C ILE A 219 21.42 0.07 -15.16
N ALA A 220 22.10 1.05 -15.77
CA ALA A 220 22.94 0.85 -16.94
C ALA A 220 24.25 0.07 -16.64
N GLN A 221 24.69 0.02 -15.39
CA GLN A 221 25.88 -0.74 -14.96
C GLN A 221 25.58 -2.21 -14.71
N LEU A 222 24.31 -2.58 -14.48
CA LEU A 222 23.93 -3.97 -14.27
C LEU A 222 24.09 -4.77 -15.57
N PRO A 223 24.64 -6.01 -15.52
CA PRO A 223 24.77 -6.85 -16.72
C PRO A 223 23.43 -7.41 -17.22
N ARG A 224 22.35 -7.17 -16.47
CA ARG A 224 20.98 -7.60 -16.76
C ARG A 224 19.99 -6.59 -16.19
N ALA A 225 18.76 -6.60 -16.70
CA ALA A 225 17.68 -5.84 -16.08
C ALA A 225 17.49 -6.28 -14.60
N PRO A 226 17.18 -5.33 -13.69
CA PRO A 226 16.98 -5.63 -12.29
C PRO A 226 15.76 -6.54 -12.10
N ASN A 227 15.96 -7.68 -11.44
CA ASN A 227 14.89 -8.61 -11.10
C ASN A 227 14.17 -8.17 -9.80
N ALA A 228 13.17 -8.91 -9.35
CA ALA A 228 12.41 -8.56 -8.15
C ALA A 228 13.27 -8.46 -6.88
N ASP A 229 14.27 -9.34 -6.73
CA ASP A 229 15.17 -9.36 -5.56
C ASP A 229 16.14 -8.18 -5.57
N ASP A 230 16.70 -7.80 -6.73
CA ASP A 230 17.52 -6.60 -6.84
C ASP A 230 16.68 -5.37 -6.46
N GLN A 231 15.47 -5.26 -7.01
CA GLN A 231 14.57 -4.14 -6.72
C GLN A 231 14.22 -4.08 -5.23
N LYS A 232 13.95 -5.24 -4.61
CA LYS A 232 13.70 -5.35 -3.17
C LYS A 232 14.89 -4.87 -2.36
N LEU A 233 16.10 -5.32 -2.67
CA LEU A 233 17.32 -4.90 -1.98
C LEU A 233 17.52 -3.39 -2.08
N LEU A 234 17.45 -2.84 -3.30
CA LEU A 234 17.68 -1.42 -3.56
C LEU A 234 16.69 -0.53 -2.80
N MET A 235 15.43 -0.95 -2.71
CA MET A 235 14.39 -0.21 -1.99
C MET A 235 14.49 -0.41 -0.49
N LYS A 236 14.85 -1.60 0.00
CA LYS A 236 15.04 -1.88 1.43
C LYS A 236 16.07 -0.95 2.04
N PHE A 237 17.19 -0.72 1.35
CA PHE A 237 18.27 0.15 1.80
C PHE A 237 18.12 1.62 1.34
N ASN A 238 16.99 1.98 0.71
CA ASN A 238 16.67 3.35 0.28
C ASN A 238 17.75 4.02 -0.60
N LEU A 239 18.50 3.25 -1.40
CA LEU A 239 19.76 3.68 -2.04
C LEU A 239 19.63 4.83 -3.05
N PHE A 240 18.42 5.07 -3.56
CA PHE A 240 18.13 6.12 -4.55
C PHE A 240 17.15 7.18 -4.05
N THR A 241 16.73 7.08 -2.79
CA THR A 241 15.88 8.09 -2.17
C THR A 241 16.73 8.92 -1.21
N PRO A 242 16.49 10.23 -1.07
CA PRO A 242 17.40 11.14 -0.37
C PRO A 242 17.39 10.88 1.15
N VAL A 243 18.10 9.85 1.59
CA VAL A 243 18.34 9.55 3.01
C VAL A 243 19.80 9.14 3.28
N ALA A 244 20.55 8.75 2.25
CA ALA A 244 22.00 8.61 2.32
C ALA A 244 22.65 9.78 1.57
N ALA A 245 23.43 10.59 2.29
CA ALA A 245 24.38 11.51 1.68
C ALA A 245 25.46 10.66 0.98
N LEU A 246 25.17 10.17 -0.23
CA LEU A 246 26.20 9.64 -1.11
C LEU A 246 27.15 10.81 -1.41
N PRO A 247 28.47 10.67 -1.16
CA PRO A 247 29.41 11.77 -1.28
C PRO A 247 29.36 12.39 -2.68
N ALA A 248 29.27 13.71 -2.74
CA ALA A 248 29.07 14.48 -3.98
C ALA A 248 30.28 14.43 -4.94
N SER A 249 31.43 13.89 -4.50
CA SER A 249 32.64 13.78 -5.31
C SER A 249 33.36 12.46 -5.03
N GLY A 250 33.62 11.68 -6.07
CA GLY A 250 34.29 10.38 -6.02
C GLY A 250 33.79 9.43 -7.11
N ALA A 251 34.37 8.22 -7.16
CA ALA A 251 33.81 7.11 -7.93
C ALA A 251 32.36 6.86 -7.48
N ASP A 252 31.51 6.40 -8.40
CA ASP A 252 30.10 6.09 -8.12
C ASP A 252 30.01 5.12 -6.92
N PRO A 253 29.47 5.55 -5.76
CA PRO A 253 29.48 4.76 -4.54
C PRO A 253 28.62 3.49 -4.66
N LEU A 254 27.77 3.39 -5.68
CA LEU A 254 26.96 2.21 -5.96
C LEU A 254 27.59 1.29 -7.02
N ALA A 255 28.70 1.69 -7.65
CA ALA A 255 29.38 0.83 -8.64
C ALA A 255 29.87 -0.51 -8.06
N PRO A 256 30.41 -0.60 -6.82
CA PRO A 256 30.75 -1.89 -6.22
C PRO A 256 29.54 -2.80 -6.06
N LEU A 257 28.38 -2.25 -5.66
CA LEU A 257 27.14 -3.00 -5.53
C LEU A 257 26.63 -3.47 -6.91
N ALA A 258 26.68 -2.62 -7.94
CA ALA A 258 26.28 -3.00 -9.29
C ALA A 258 27.13 -4.17 -9.83
N ALA A 259 28.45 -4.11 -9.62
CA ALA A 259 29.37 -5.18 -10.00
C ALA A 259 29.09 -6.48 -9.24
N ALA A 260 28.84 -6.39 -7.93
CA ALA A 260 28.57 -7.56 -7.10
C ALA A 260 27.22 -8.22 -7.44
N LEU A 261 26.17 -7.45 -7.70
CA LEU A 261 24.87 -7.97 -8.18
C LEU A 261 25.00 -8.66 -9.55
N GLY A 262 25.97 -8.23 -10.37
CA GLY A 262 26.30 -8.90 -11.62
C GLY A 262 26.85 -10.31 -11.45
N GLY A 263 27.44 -10.62 -10.28
CA GLY A 263 27.95 -11.96 -9.93
C GLY A 263 26.90 -12.88 -9.29
N VAL A 264 25.71 -12.37 -8.92
CA VAL A 264 24.65 -13.16 -8.30
C VAL A 264 23.84 -13.88 -9.38
N ALA A 265 24.12 -15.18 -9.55
CA ALA A 265 23.51 -16.01 -10.60
C ALA A 265 22.12 -16.56 -10.22
N THR A 266 21.82 -16.71 -8.92
CA THR A 266 20.59 -17.37 -8.41
C THR A 266 19.61 -16.38 -7.82
N ARG A 267 18.33 -16.52 -8.21
CA ARG A 267 17.19 -15.80 -7.60
C ARG A 267 16.85 -16.39 -6.24
N GLY A 268 16.37 -15.57 -5.31
CA GLY A 268 15.75 -16.00 -4.06
C GLY A 268 16.61 -16.03 -2.80
N ASP A 269 17.90 -15.69 -2.86
CA ASP A 269 18.76 -15.60 -1.66
C ASP A 269 18.77 -14.17 -1.08
N LEU A 270 17.63 -13.76 -0.54
CA LEU A 270 17.48 -12.45 0.12
C LEU A 270 18.48 -12.22 1.27
N PRO A 271 18.82 -13.21 2.12
CA PRO A 271 19.87 -13.05 3.13
C PRO A 271 21.25 -12.74 2.54
N ALA A 272 21.68 -13.43 1.47
CA ALA A 272 22.96 -13.14 0.82
C ALA A 272 22.97 -11.75 0.17
N LEU A 273 21.85 -11.35 -0.45
CA LEU A 273 21.70 -10.00 -1.00
C LEU A 273 21.74 -8.93 0.09
N TYR A 274 21.12 -9.18 1.24
CA TYR A 274 21.18 -8.29 2.39
C TYR A 274 22.61 -8.11 2.89
N ALA A 275 23.35 -9.21 3.11
CA ALA A 275 24.75 -9.17 3.52
C ALA A 275 25.61 -8.41 2.50
N LEU A 276 25.40 -8.67 1.21
CA LEU A 276 26.09 -7.97 0.13
C LEU A 276 25.89 -6.45 0.18
N ALA A 277 24.66 -5.98 0.41
CA ALA A 277 24.39 -4.55 0.54
C ALA A 277 25.05 -3.94 1.79
N CYS A 278 25.02 -4.64 2.93
CA CYS A 278 25.73 -4.21 4.13
C CYS A 278 27.24 -4.04 3.90
N ASP A 279 27.86 -4.95 3.13
CA ASP A 279 29.30 -4.92 2.85
C ASP A 279 29.69 -3.84 1.83
N THR A 280 28.83 -3.59 0.84
CA THR A 280 29.15 -2.71 -0.31
C THR A 280 28.65 -1.28 -0.18
N VAL A 281 27.72 -1.00 0.74
CA VAL A 281 27.21 0.37 0.98
C VAL A 281 27.33 0.74 2.46
N PRO A 282 28.55 1.13 2.91
CA PRO A 282 28.78 1.49 4.30
C PRO A 282 27.86 2.63 4.75
N GLY A 283 27.13 2.42 5.86
CA GLY A 283 26.22 3.40 6.44
C GLY A 283 24.80 3.41 5.86
N ALA A 284 24.50 2.58 4.86
CA ALA A 284 23.12 2.34 4.44
C ALA A 284 22.34 1.67 5.58
N ARG A 285 21.11 2.14 5.82
CA ARG A 285 20.21 1.55 6.83
C ARG A 285 19.03 0.90 6.12
N PRO A 286 18.73 -0.37 6.43
CA PRO A 286 17.51 -1.00 5.93
C PRO A 286 16.28 -0.36 6.57
N GLY A 287 15.13 -0.47 5.90
CA GLY A 287 13.83 -0.13 6.45
C GLY A 287 13.20 1.06 5.75
N VAL A 288 11.96 0.88 5.29
CA VAL A 288 11.20 1.92 4.61
C VAL A 288 10.60 2.89 5.63
N ALA A 289 10.23 2.41 6.83
CA ALA A 289 9.66 3.26 7.88
C ALA A 289 10.65 4.33 8.37
N TRP A 290 11.95 4.00 8.43
CA TRP A 290 12.99 4.96 8.79
C TRP A 290 13.09 6.10 7.77
N ALA A 291 12.86 5.81 6.48
CA ALA A 291 12.75 6.84 5.45
C ALA A 291 11.46 7.66 5.57
N CYS A 292 10.34 7.04 5.95
CA CYS A 292 9.07 7.72 6.22
C CYS A 292 9.15 8.67 7.44
N ALA A 293 9.84 8.28 8.52
CA ALA A 293 9.94 9.08 9.76
C ALA A 293 10.67 10.41 9.56
N ARG A 294 11.71 10.47 8.70
CA ARG A 294 12.47 11.70 8.45
C ARG A 294 11.70 12.73 7.60
N ALA A 295 10.75 12.29 6.78
CA ALA A 295 9.92 13.20 5.98
C ALA A 295 8.84 13.91 6.81
N GLY A 296 8.41 13.33 7.95
CA GLY A 296 7.38 13.90 8.83
C GLY A 296 7.90 14.83 9.93
N GLY A 297 9.22 15.06 10.03
CA GLY A 297 9.82 15.83 11.13
C GLY A 297 9.74 15.14 12.50
N ALA A 298 9.25 13.90 12.57
CA ALA A 298 9.22 13.12 13.79
C ALA A 298 10.57 12.41 13.99
N ALA A 299 11.21 12.67 15.13
CA ALA A 299 12.32 11.84 15.56
C ALA A 299 11.87 10.37 15.62
N PRO A 300 12.70 9.41 15.21
CA PRO A 300 12.36 8.00 15.34
C PRO A 300 11.99 7.70 16.80
N PRO A 301 11.01 6.80 17.05
CA PRO A 301 10.72 6.38 18.41
C PRO A 301 12.01 5.84 19.02
N ALA A 302 12.34 6.32 20.22
CA ALA A 302 13.43 5.75 20.99
C ALA A 302 13.17 4.25 21.11
N GLN A 303 14.16 3.44 20.75
CA GLN A 303 14.12 1.99 20.93
C GLN A 303 13.79 1.70 22.40
N ALA A 304 12.75 0.89 22.61
CA ALA A 304 12.42 0.33 23.91
C ALA A 304 13.32 -0.87 24.20
#